data_AF-A0A932AMD1-F1
#
_entry.id   AF-A0A932AMD1-F1
#
_cell.length_a   1.000
_cell.length_b   1.000
_cell.length_c   1.000
_cell.angle_alpha   90.00
_cell.angle_beta   90.00
_cell.angle_gamma   90.00
#
_symmetry.space_group_name_H-M   'P 1'
#
loop_
_entity.id
_entity.type
_entity.pdbx_description
1 polymer ?
#
loop_
_entity_poly.entity_id
_entity_poly.type
_entity_poly.pdbx_seq_one_letter_code
_entity_poly.pdbx_strand_id
1 'polypeptide(L)'
;MVALAAFGAAFTLLVATAALVLLGRWLAGPPGWAATAPERVPFAGGLPPDVHAWNRFHARYYVMALLFLTFDMEMVYMFPWAVVFRQEGAVAIGEIFVFISILALGILYAWRERSLGWS
;
A
#
# COMPACT_ATOMS: atom_id res chain seq x y z
N MET A 1 34.51 -17.64 14.64
CA MET A 1 33.72 -18.56 15.50
C MET A 1 32.75 -17.80 16.42
N VAL A 2 33.17 -16.74 17.11
CA VAL A 2 32.30 -15.94 18.02
C VAL A 2 31.08 -15.30 17.33
N ALA A 3 31.25 -14.72 16.13
CA ALA A 3 30.14 -14.08 15.40
C ALA A 3 29.03 -15.07 15.02
N LEU A 4 29.38 -16.27 14.54
CA LEU A 4 28.41 -17.31 14.16
C LEU A 4 27.60 -17.80 15.38
N ALA A 5 28.24 -17.93 16.54
CA ALA A 5 27.57 -18.28 17.79
C ALA A 5 26.61 -17.17 18.28
N ALA A 6 26.99 -15.90 18.11
CA ALA A 6 26.13 -14.77 18.44
C ALA A 6 24.88 -14.69 17.55
N PHE A 7 25.02 -14.92 16.24
CA PHE A 7 23.86 -14.99 15.32
C PHE A 7 22.94 -16.18 15.63
N GLY A 8 23.50 -17.34 15.97
CA GLY A 8 22.72 -18.50 16.40
C GLY A 8 21.92 -18.25 17.67
N ALA A 9 22.54 -17.62 18.68
CA ALA A 9 21.88 -17.26 19.93
C ALA A 9 20.78 -16.20 19.73
N ALA A 10 21.01 -15.22 18.86
CA ALA A 10 19.98 -14.23 18.52
C ALA A 10 18.78 -14.87 17.82
N PHE A 11 19.02 -15.82 16.90
CA PHE A 11 17.96 -16.53 16.18
C PHE A 11 17.13 -17.42 17.12
N THR A 12 17.77 -18.19 18.01
CA THR A 12 17.04 -19.04 18.96
C THR A 12 16.20 -18.21 19.93
N LEU A 13 16.71 -17.06 20.38
CA LEU A 13 15.98 -16.16 21.27
C LEU A 13 14.78 -15.50 20.57
N LEU A 14 14.93 -15.13 19.29
CA LEU A 14 13.83 -14.62 18.48
C LEU A 14 12.73 -15.68 18.28
N VAL A 15 13.12 -16.90 17.92
CA VAL A 15 12.18 -18.01 17.72
C VAL A 15 11.48 -18.38 19.03
N ALA A 16 12.21 -18.43 20.15
CA ALA A 16 11.63 -18.70 21.46
C ALA A 16 10.62 -17.61 21.87
N THR A 17 10.94 -16.34 21.64
CA THR A 17 10.04 -15.22 21.95
C THR A 17 8.79 -15.25 21.07
N ALA A 18 8.93 -15.51 19.77
CA ALA A 18 7.80 -15.65 18.85
C ALA A 18 6.90 -16.83 19.26
N ALA A 19 7.50 -17.98 19.59
CA ALA A 19 6.76 -19.16 20.05
C ALA A 19 6.00 -18.88 21.35
N LEU A 20 6.62 -18.17 22.30
CA LEU A 20 5.98 -17.79 23.55
C LEU A 20 4.80 -16.84 23.33
N VAL A 21 4.94 -15.84 22.45
CA VAL A 21 3.86 -14.90 22.10
C VAL A 21 2.70 -15.63 21.41
N LEU A 22 3.00 -16.54 20.47
CA LEU A 22 1.98 -17.32 19.77
C LEU A 22 1.26 -18.28 20.71
N LEU A 23 1.99 -18.97 21.60
CA LEU A 23 1.41 -19.84 22.62
C LEU A 23 0.53 -19.04 23.59
N GLY A 24 1.00 -17.88 24.04
CA GLY A 24 0.23 -16.95 24.87
C GLY A 24 -1.08 -16.52 24.19
N ARG A 25 -1.04 -16.20 22.89
CA ARG A 25 -2.25 -15.87 22.11
C ARG A 25 -3.18 -17.07 21.92
N TRP A 26 -2.65 -18.27 21.74
CA TRP A 26 -3.46 -19.48 21.59
C TRP A 26 -4.18 -19.83 22.89
N LEU A 27 -3.49 -19.73 24.03
CA LEU A 27 -4.06 -19.94 25.37
C LEU A 27 -5.05 -18.85 25.77
N ALA A 28 -4.79 -17.59 25.39
CA ALA A 28 -5.67 -16.46 25.69
C ALA A 28 -6.98 -16.45 24.89
N GLY A 29 -7.17 -17.36 23.93
CA GLY A 29 -8.37 -17.47 23.11
C GLY A 29 -8.45 -16.44 21.97
N PRO A 30 -9.45 -16.56 21.07
CA PRO A 30 -9.57 -15.66 19.92
C PRO A 30 -9.83 -14.22 20.39
N PRO A 31 -9.27 -13.21 19.70
CA PRO A 31 -9.48 -11.82 20.08
C PRO A 31 -10.97 -11.49 20.15
N GLY A 32 -11.42 -10.94 21.28
CA GLY A 32 -12.82 -10.57 21.50
C GLY A 32 -13.71 -11.67 22.11
N TRP A 33 -13.19 -12.84 22.48
CA TRP A 33 -14.00 -13.91 23.09
C TRP A 33 -14.65 -13.49 24.42
N ALA A 34 -13.91 -12.75 25.25
CA ALA A 34 -14.38 -12.17 26.51
C ALA A 34 -15.04 -10.79 26.33
N ALA A 35 -15.16 -10.30 25.09
CA ALA A 35 -15.70 -8.96 24.85
C ALA A 35 -17.20 -8.90 25.14
N THR A 36 -17.62 -7.85 25.84
CA THR A 36 -19.02 -7.59 26.21
C THR A 36 -19.80 -7.05 25.01
N ALA A 37 -21.14 -7.16 24.99
CA ALA A 37 -21.99 -6.63 23.91
C ALA A 37 -21.63 -5.20 23.40
N PRO A 38 -21.35 -4.19 24.25
CA PRO A 38 -20.97 -2.85 23.78
C PRO A 38 -19.53 -2.76 23.21
N GLU A 39 -18.68 -3.75 23.45
CA GLU A 39 -17.33 -3.83 22.88
C GLU A 39 -17.33 -4.49 21.49
N ARG A 40 -18.43 -5.17 21.13
CA ARG A 40 -18.60 -5.87 19.84
C ARG A 40 -19.26 -5.02 18.76
N VAL A 41 -19.65 -3.79 19.07
CA VAL A 41 -20.23 -2.85 18.10
C VAL A 41 -19.15 -1.91 17.55
N PRO A 42 -19.29 -1.43 16.29
CA PRO A 42 -18.38 -0.45 15.73
C PRO A 42 -18.21 0.77 16.65
N PHE A 43 -16.98 1.27 16.76
CA PHE A 43 -16.67 2.45 17.57
C PHE A 43 -17.25 3.71 16.91
N ALA A 44 -18.54 3.95 17.12
CA ALA A 44 -19.28 5.14 16.68
C ALA A 44 -19.79 5.94 17.88
N GLY A 45 -19.00 5.98 18.97
CA GLY A 45 -19.38 6.69 20.19
C GLY A 45 -20.58 6.10 20.93
N GLY A 46 -20.92 4.83 20.69
CA GLY A 46 -22.08 4.15 21.29
C GLY A 46 -23.38 4.27 20.48
N LEU A 47 -23.35 4.97 19.34
CA LEU A 47 -24.47 5.02 18.40
C LEU A 47 -24.43 3.82 17.44
N PRO A 48 -25.58 3.26 17.04
CA PRO A 48 -25.61 2.29 15.96
C PRO A 48 -25.11 2.94 14.66
N PRO A 49 -24.45 2.20 13.77
CA PRO A 49 -23.97 2.76 12.51
C PRO A 49 -25.13 3.28 11.65
N ASP A 50 -25.06 4.55 11.26
CA ASP A 50 -26.10 5.21 10.45
C ASP A 50 -26.14 4.71 8.99
N VAL A 51 -25.04 4.11 8.52
CA VAL A 51 -24.89 3.66 7.13
C VAL A 51 -24.63 2.17 7.04
N HIS A 52 -25.20 1.54 6.02
CA HIS A 52 -24.96 0.14 5.73
C HIS A 52 -23.49 -0.09 5.34
N ALA A 53 -22.92 -1.24 5.73
CA ALA A 53 -21.50 -1.56 5.51
C ALA A 53 -21.08 -1.55 4.02
N TRP A 54 -22.03 -1.71 3.10
CA TRP A 54 -21.82 -1.71 1.65
C TRP A 54 -22.25 -0.41 0.97
N ASN A 55 -22.26 0.71 1.69
CA ASN A 55 -22.62 1.98 1.10
C ASN A 55 -21.63 2.37 -0.03
N ARG A 56 -22.16 3.00 -1.08
CA ARG A 56 -21.36 3.45 -2.21
C ARG A 56 -20.60 4.72 -1.81
N PHE A 57 -19.28 4.61 -1.73
CA PHE A 57 -18.41 5.76 -1.54
C PHE A 57 -18.35 6.61 -2.83
N HIS A 58 -18.01 7.89 -2.68
CA HIS A 58 -17.91 8.82 -3.81
C HIS A 58 -16.93 8.31 -4.90
N ALA A 59 -17.31 8.45 -6.17
CA ALA A 59 -16.50 8.01 -7.32
C ALA A 59 -15.10 8.66 -7.41
N ARG A 60 -14.86 9.75 -6.67
CA ARG A 60 -13.58 10.46 -6.61
C ARG A 60 -12.38 9.57 -6.24
N TYR A 61 -12.59 8.56 -5.39
CA TYR A 61 -11.51 7.63 -5.00
C TYR A 61 -11.05 6.72 -6.15
N TYR A 62 -11.97 6.38 -7.06
CA TYR A 62 -11.65 5.53 -8.21
C TYR A 62 -10.72 6.23 -9.19
N VAL A 63 -11.00 7.51 -9.49
CA VAL A 63 -10.16 8.32 -10.40
C VAL A 63 -8.74 8.49 -9.82
N MET A 64 -8.63 8.74 -8.52
CA MET A 64 -7.33 8.81 -7.84
C MET A 64 -6.55 7.49 -7.92
N ALA A 65 -7.23 6.36 -7.70
CA ALA A 65 -6.60 5.04 -7.76
C ALA A 65 -6.14 4.70 -9.19
N LEU A 66 -6.95 5.01 -10.22
CA LEU A 66 -6.57 4.83 -11.62
C LEU A 66 -5.39 5.71 -12.02
N LEU A 67 -5.38 6.97 -11.59
CA LEU A 67 -4.27 7.89 -11.85
C LEU A 67 -2.99 7.38 -11.19
N PHE A 68 -3.06 6.98 -9.92
CA PHE A 68 -1.94 6.39 -9.20
C PHE A 68 -1.43 5.12 -9.87
N LEU A 69 -2.32 4.20 -10.26
CA LEU A 69 -1.94 2.95 -10.94
C LEU A 69 -1.26 3.21 -12.28
N THR A 70 -1.78 4.18 -13.05
CA THR A 70 -1.20 4.54 -14.35
C THR A 70 0.20 5.12 -14.18
N PHE A 71 0.39 5.98 -13.18
CA PHE A 71 1.68 6.55 -12.83
C PHE A 71 2.65 5.49 -12.28
N ASP A 72 2.21 4.58 -11.42
CA ASP A 72 3.05 3.51 -10.87
C ASP A 72 3.53 2.54 -11.97
N MET A 73 2.67 2.24 -12.94
CA MET A 73 3.03 1.44 -14.12
C MET A 73 4.11 2.11 -14.98
N GLU A 74 4.23 3.44 -14.95
CA GLU A 74 5.25 4.17 -15.71
C GLU A 74 6.67 3.84 -15.25
N MET A 75 6.86 3.63 -13.94
CA MET A 75 8.16 3.27 -13.35
C MET A 75 8.62 1.88 -13.80
N VAL A 76 7.68 0.96 -14.04
CA VAL A 76 7.98 -0.36 -14.60
C VAL A 76 8.57 -0.22 -16.01
N TYR A 77 8.10 0.74 -16.81
CA TYR A 77 8.64 1.00 -18.16
C TYR A 77 10.01 1.71 -18.13
N MET A 78 10.36 2.41 -17.05
CA MET A 78 11.67 3.04 -16.91
C MET A 78 12.82 2.02 -16.77
N PHE A 79 12.57 0.86 -16.17
CA PHE A 79 13.59 -0.20 -16.01
C PHE A 79 14.16 -0.73 -17.34
N PRO A 80 13.35 -1.23 -18.30
CA PRO A 80 13.86 -1.70 -19.58
C PRO A 80 14.43 -0.54 -20.41
N TRP A 81 13.86 0.65 -20.32
CA TRP A 81 14.40 1.84 -20.98
C TRP A 81 15.84 2.14 -20.53
N ALA A 82 16.11 2.09 -19.23
CA ALA A 82 17.45 2.33 -18.68
C ALA A 82 18.49 1.32 -19.19
N VAL A 83 18.07 0.10 -19.51
CA VAL A 83 18.94 -0.94 -20.10
C VAL A 83 19.26 -0.61 -21.57
N VAL A 84 18.25 -0.22 -22.35
CA VAL A 84 18.39 0.09 -23.79
C VAL A 84 19.12 1.41 -24.03
N PHE A 85 19.04 2.36 -23.09
CA PHE A 85 19.72 3.66 -23.17
C PHE A 85 21.21 3.55 -23.50
N ARG A 86 21.89 2.51 -23.03
CA ARG A 86 23.31 2.27 -23.32
C ARG A 86 23.62 1.98 -24.80
N GLN A 87 22.64 1.52 -25.57
CA GLN A 87 22.80 1.14 -26.97
C GLN A 87 22.32 2.25 -27.91
N GLU A 88 21.17 2.86 -27.60
CA GLU A 88 20.49 3.85 -28.47
C GLU A 88 20.86 5.32 -28.16
N GLY A 89 21.45 5.61 -27.00
CA GLY A 89 21.96 6.93 -26.65
C GLY A 89 20.90 8.04 -26.70
N ALA A 90 21.10 9.05 -27.55
CA ALA A 90 20.28 10.27 -27.59
C ALA A 90 18.83 10.03 -28.07
N VAL A 91 18.59 9.01 -28.89
CA VAL A 91 17.23 8.66 -29.35
C VAL A 91 16.36 8.20 -28.18
N ALA A 92 16.92 7.34 -27.32
CA ALA A 92 16.26 6.88 -26.10
C ALA A 92 15.91 8.04 -25.14
N ILE A 93 16.69 9.13 -25.11
CA ILE A 93 16.34 10.32 -24.32
C ILE A 93 15.07 10.99 -24.86
N GLY A 94 14.92 11.07 -26.18
CA GLY A 94 13.70 11.61 -26.79
C GLY A 94 12.47 10.77 -26.44
N GLU A 95 12.60 9.45 -26.49
CA GLU A 95 11.51 8.51 -26.19
C GLU A 95 11.00 8.63 -24.75
N ILE A 96 11.90 8.70 -23.76
CA ILE A 96 11.47 8.86 -22.36
C ILE A 96 10.81 10.23 -22.13
N PHE A 97 11.27 11.27 -22.84
CA PHE A 97 10.69 12.60 -22.73
C PHE A 97 9.27 12.64 -23.30
N VAL A 98 9.04 11.99 -24.45
CA VAL A 98 7.70 11.83 -25.02
C VAL A 98 6.80 11.03 -24.10
N PHE A 99 7.30 9.92 -23.55
CA PHE A 99 6.56 9.07 -22.63
C PHE A 99 6.10 9.84 -21.38
N ILE A 100 7.01 10.53 -20.70
CA ILE A 100 6.70 11.37 -19.52
C ILE A 100 5.73 12.50 -19.91
N SER A 101 5.89 13.12 -21.08
CA SER A 101 5.01 14.21 -21.52
C SER A 101 3.56 13.74 -21.70
N ILE A 102 3.33 12.55 -22.24
CA ILE A 102 1.99 11.97 -22.40
C ILE A 102 1.32 11.76 -21.03
N LEU A 103 2.07 11.27 -20.04
CA LEU A 103 1.57 11.04 -18.68
C LEU A 103 1.29 12.35 -17.95
N ALA A 104 2.19 13.33 -18.09
CA ALA A 104 2.01 14.67 -17.58
C ALA A 104 0.74 15.35 -18.15
N LEU A 105 0.42 15.13 -19.43
CA LEU A 105 -0.84 15.58 -20.02
C LEU A 105 -2.06 14.91 -19.39
N GLY A 106 -1.98 13.62 -19.03
CA GLY A 106 -3.02 12.92 -18.30
C GLY A 106 -3.29 13.53 -16.92
N ILE A 107 -2.24 13.88 -16.17
CA ILE A 107 -2.34 14.58 -14.89
C ILE A 107 -2.92 15.98 -15.07
N LEU A 108 -2.45 16.73 -16.08
CA LEU A 108 -2.94 18.07 -16.39
C LEU A 108 -4.44 18.05 -16.72
N TYR A 109 -4.89 17.04 -17.47
CA TYR A 109 -6.30 16.82 -17.77
C TYR A 109 -7.12 16.53 -16.50
N ALA A 110 -6.66 15.60 -15.66
CA ALA A 110 -7.33 15.28 -14.40
C ALA A 110 -7.42 16.49 -13.46
N TRP A 111 -6.38 17.33 -13.42
CA TRP A 111 -6.38 18.56 -12.66
C TRP A 111 -7.42 19.57 -13.17
N ARG A 112 -7.53 19.72 -14.49
CA ARG A 112 -8.56 20.57 -15.13
C ARG A 112 -9.98 20.12 -14.76
N GLU A 113 -10.23 18.82 -14.72
CA GLU A 113 -11.54 18.24 -14.38
C GLU A 113 -11.91 18.44 -12.89
N ARG A 114 -11.01 19.01 -12.07
CA ARG A 114 -11.14 19.14 -10.61
C ARG A 114 -11.42 17.82 -9.90
N SER A 115 -11.10 16.68 -10.51
CA SER A 115 -11.24 15.36 -9.88
C SER A 115 -10.31 15.21 -8.66
N LEU A 116 -9.31 16.09 -8.56
CA LEU A 116 -8.36 16.17 -7.45
C LEU A 116 -8.86 17.01 -6.26
N GLY A 117 -10.01 17.67 -6.36
CA GLY A 117 -10.53 18.58 -5.34
C GLY A 117 -11.17 17.88 -4.15
N TRP A 118 -10.80 18.30 -2.94
CA TRP A 118 -11.36 17.82 -1.69
C TRP A 118 -12.22 18.92 -1.02
N SER A 119 -13.27 19.33 -1.73
CA SER A 119 -14.39 20.10 -1.17
C SER A 119 -15.69 19.32 -1.29
#